data_AF-A0A849HW42-F1
#
_entry.id   AF-A0A849HW42-F1
#
_cell.length_a   1.000
_cell.length_b   1.000
_cell.length_c   1.000
_cell.angle_alpha   90.00
_cell.angle_beta   90.00
_cell.angle_gamma   90.00
#
_symmetry.space_group_name_H-M   'P 1'
#
loop_
_entity.id
_entity.type
_entity.pdbx_description
1 polymer ?
#
loop_
_entity_poly.entity_id
_entity_poly.type
_entity_poly.pdbx_seq_one_letter_code
_entity_poly.pdbx_strand_id
1 'polypeptide(L)'
;MQNQWLAIKQLDKQFKEWQAVNAKYKRPRAGWVKTIRVALSMTAEQLASKVGVKGGRISQLEKAEIEDAVTLGALRKVAEALNCELVYALVPKNSLTLGNIIKRRAEQIAEEKINTVAHLMSLEAQALSKEALTEQKHALTKQLTENFNKSLWVNNESVQGSVVLFNAKKKQHPSKIAKSLENSLLRK
;
A
#
# COMPACT_ATOMS: atom_id res chain seq x y z
N MET A 1 -6.33 17.04 -8.82
CA MET A 1 -5.31 16.12 -8.26
C MET A 1 -4.94 16.42 -6.79
N GLN A 2 -5.20 17.62 -6.26
CA GLN A 2 -4.85 18.00 -4.87
C GLN A 2 -5.62 17.25 -3.76
N ASN A 3 -6.79 16.66 -4.09
CA ASN A 3 -7.67 16.02 -3.10
C ASN A 3 -7.16 14.65 -2.61
N GLN A 4 -6.37 13.93 -3.40
CA GLN A 4 -6.00 12.55 -3.07
C GLN A 4 -4.95 12.47 -1.96
N TRP A 5 -3.99 13.41 -1.96
CA TRP A 5 -3.00 13.51 -0.88
C TRP A 5 -3.63 13.93 0.45
N LEU A 6 -4.66 14.78 0.40
CA LEU A 6 -5.44 15.14 1.59
C LEU A 6 -6.18 13.92 2.16
N ALA A 7 -6.83 13.13 1.30
CA ALA A 7 -7.50 11.88 1.71
C ALA A 7 -6.52 10.88 2.34
N ILE A 8 -5.33 10.73 1.76
CA ILE A 8 -4.26 9.89 2.31
C ILE A 8 -3.87 10.36 3.72
N LYS A 9 -3.60 11.66 3.91
CA LYS A 9 -3.23 12.20 5.21
C LYS A 9 -4.33 12.01 6.26
N GLN A 10 -5.61 12.12 5.86
CA GLN A 10 -6.73 11.89 6.76
C GLN A 10 -6.83 10.41 7.17
N LEU A 11 -6.68 9.49 6.22
CA LEU A 11 -6.64 8.04 6.51
C LEU A 11 -5.44 7.68 7.40
N ASP A 12 -4.26 8.24 7.14
CA ASP A 12 -3.08 8.02 7.97
C ASP A 12 -3.30 8.50 9.41
N LYS A 13 -4.05 9.58 9.61
CA LYS A 13 -4.44 10.03 10.97
C LYS A 13 -5.35 9.00 11.65
N GLN A 14 -6.35 8.47 10.94
CA GLN A 14 -7.26 7.45 11.49
C GLN A 14 -6.52 6.13 11.78
N PHE A 15 -5.61 5.71 10.92
CA PHE A 15 -4.84 4.47 11.12
C PHE A 15 -3.94 4.52 12.35
N LYS A 16 -3.46 5.68 12.79
CA LYS A 16 -2.66 5.79 14.01
C LYS A 16 -3.42 5.29 15.24
N GLU A 17 -4.71 5.59 15.35
CA GLU A 17 -5.55 5.14 16.47
C GLU A 17 -5.70 3.62 16.45
N TRP A 18 -6.03 3.05 15.28
CA TRP A 18 -6.14 1.59 15.10
C TRP A 18 -4.81 0.86 15.35
N GLN A 19 -3.69 1.42 14.89
CA GLN A 19 -2.36 0.86 15.12
C GLN A 19 -2.02 0.83 16.61
N ALA A 20 -2.36 1.89 17.36
CA ALA A 20 -2.15 1.95 18.81
C ALA A 20 -2.99 0.89 19.54
N VAL A 21 -4.27 0.73 19.17
CA VAL A 21 -5.16 -0.30 19.74
C VAL A 21 -4.62 -1.70 19.45
N ASN A 22 -4.25 -1.99 18.20
CA ASN A 22 -3.74 -3.31 17.79
C ASN A 22 -2.38 -3.65 18.44
N ALA A 23 -1.53 -2.65 18.68
CA ALA A 23 -0.26 -2.85 19.38
C ALA A 23 -0.46 -3.17 20.87
N LYS A 24 -1.46 -2.53 21.50
CA LYS A 24 -1.76 -2.68 22.94
C LYS A 24 -2.57 -3.95 23.24
N TYR A 25 -3.57 -4.25 22.42
CA TYR A 25 -4.52 -5.34 22.64
C TYR A 25 -4.39 -6.39 21.54
N LYS A 26 -3.51 -7.37 21.77
CA LYS A 26 -3.33 -8.51 20.87
C LYS A 26 -4.46 -9.53 21.08
N ARG A 27 -4.80 -10.27 20.01
CA ARG A 27 -5.70 -11.43 20.09
C ARG A 27 -5.21 -12.37 21.21
N PRO A 28 -6.10 -12.84 22.11
CA PRO A 28 -5.76 -13.87 23.08
C PRO A 28 -5.22 -15.15 22.42
N ARG A 29 -4.37 -15.91 23.11
CA ARG A 29 -3.76 -17.15 22.56
C ARG A 29 -4.80 -18.20 22.16
N ALA A 30 -5.96 -18.19 22.81
CA ALA A 30 -7.06 -19.09 22.55
C ALA A 30 -8.06 -18.57 21.50
N GLY A 31 -7.84 -17.37 20.93
CA GLY A 31 -8.83 -16.67 20.11
C GLY A 31 -9.84 -15.89 20.94
N TRP A 32 -10.46 -14.88 20.35
CA TRP A 32 -11.50 -14.07 20.98
C TRP A 32 -12.73 -14.90 21.30
N VAL A 33 -13.16 -15.77 20.38
CA VAL A 33 -14.39 -16.55 20.56
C VAL A 33 -14.31 -17.44 21.80
N LYS A 34 -13.24 -18.23 21.90
CA LYS A 34 -13.05 -19.15 23.02
C LYS A 34 -12.88 -18.40 24.33
N THR A 35 -12.07 -17.33 24.34
CA THR A 35 -11.83 -16.54 25.55
C THR A 35 -13.12 -15.91 26.08
N ILE A 36 -13.93 -15.30 25.22
CA ILE A 36 -15.20 -14.69 25.62
C ILE A 36 -16.20 -15.76 26.07
N ARG A 37 -16.34 -16.86 25.32
CA ARG A 37 -17.24 -17.96 25.67
C ARG A 37 -16.94 -18.52 27.06
N VAL A 38 -15.66 -18.76 27.37
CA VAL A 38 -15.23 -19.27 28.68
C VAL A 38 -15.45 -18.23 29.77
N ALA A 39 -15.20 -16.94 29.50
CA ALA A 39 -15.46 -15.86 30.46
C ALA A 39 -16.96 -15.70 30.79
N LEU A 40 -17.84 -16.06 29.86
CA LEU A 40 -19.30 -16.13 30.07
C LEU A 40 -19.77 -17.46 30.67
N SER A 41 -18.86 -18.34 31.08
CA SER A 41 -19.16 -19.67 31.62
C SER A 41 -20.01 -20.55 30.70
N MET A 42 -19.79 -20.46 29.38
CA MET A 42 -20.51 -21.25 28.37
C MET A 42 -19.68 -22.45 27.86
N THR A 43 -20.32 -23.60 27.69
CA THR A 43 -19.73 -24.73 26.94
C THR A 43 -19.79 -24.50 25.43
N ALA A 44 -19.02 -25.26 24.67
CA ALA A 44 -19.05 -25.19 23.21
C ALA A 44 -20.43 -25.57 22.65
N GLU A 45 -21.12 -26.52 23.29
CA GLU A 45 -22.47 -26.98 22.94
C GLU A 45 -23.53 -25.90 23.20
N GLN A 46 -23.40 -25.16 24.31
CA GLN A 46 -24.31 -24.05 24.62
C GLN A 46 -24.15 -22.92 23.61
N LEU A 47 -22.91 -22.55 23.25
CA LEU A 47 -22.68 -21.56 22.20
C LEU A 47 -23.19 -22.06 20.85
N ALA A 48 -22.97 -23.33 20.52
CA ALA A 48 -23.45 -23.94 19.28
C ALA A 48 -24.97 -23.87 19.17
N SER A 49 -25.68 -24.15 20.28
CA SER A 49 -27.13 -24.04 20.37
C SER A 49 -27.60 -22.60 20.15
N LYS A 50 -26.93 -21.60 20.75
CA LYS A 50 -27.23 -20.18 20.53
C LYS A 50 -27.00 -19.73 19.07
N VAL A 51 -25.99 -20.28 18.40
CA VAL A 51 -25.65 -19.98 17.00
C VAL A 51 -26.52 -20.76 16.00
N GLY A 52 -27.20 -21.83 16.45
CA GLY A 52 -27.98 -22.74 15.62
C GLY A 52 -27.12 -23.72 14.82
N VAL A 53 -26.04 -24.24 15.40
CA VAL A 53 -25.12 -25.20 14.77
C VAL A 53 -24.80 -26.38 15.71
N LYS A 54 -24.17 -27.44 15.19
CA LYS A 54 -23.71 -28.58 16.01
C LYS A 54 -22.49 -28.20 16.87
N GLY A 55 -22.39 -28.75 18.08
CA GLY A 55 -21.30 -28.50 19.05
C GLY A 55 -19.89 -28.54 18.46
N GLY A 56 -19.56 -29.58 17.70
CA GLY A 56 -18.24 -29.74 17.07
C GLY A 56 -17.85 -28.60 16.11
N ARG A 57 -18.83 -27.86 15.57
CA ARG A 57 -18.57 -26.72 14.67
C ARG A 57 -18.01 -25.52 15.42
N ILE A 58 -18.33 -25.33 16.71
CA ILE A 58 -17.76 -24.26 17.53
C ILE A 58 -16.29 -24.57 17.82
N SER A 59 -15.96 -25.79 18.24
CA SER A 59 -14.56 -26.18 18.48
C SER A 59 -13.69 -26.05 17.22
N GLN A 60 -14.23 -26.40 16.05
CA GLN A 60 -13.56 -26.19 14.76
C GLN A 60 -13.39 -24.70 14.44
N LEU A 61 -14.40 -23.88 14.71
CA LEU A 61 -14.35 -22.43 14.48
C LEU A 61 -13.33 -21.76 15.40
N GLU A 62 -13.27 -22.13 16.68
CA GLU A 62 -12.26 -21.63 17.62
C GLU A 62 -10.84 -21.97 17.18
N LYS A 63 -10.63 -23.19 16.68
CA LYS A 63 -9.34 -23.59 16.10
C LYS A 63 -9.00 -22.79 14.84
N ALA A 64 -9.98 -22.65 13.93
CA ALA A 64 -9.81 -21.89 12.69
C ALA A 64 -9.57 -20.39 12.94
N GLU A 65 -10.07 -19.81 14.04
CA GLU A 65 -9.74 -18.43 14.42
C GLU A 65 -8.25 -18.27 14.71
N ILE A 66 -7.67 -19.19 15.47
CA ILE A 66 -6.24 -19.16 15.83
C ILE A 66 -5.36 -19.36 14.58
N GLU A 67 -5.82 -20.20 13.65
CA GLU A 67 -5.13 -20.51 12.39
C GLU A 67 -5.39 -19.48 11.27
N ASP A 68 -6.13 -18.40 11.57
CA ASP A 68 -6.56 -17.38 10.58
C ASP A 68 -7.31 -17.96 9.36
N ALA A 69 -7.91 -19.15 9.50
CA ALA A 69 -8.68 -19.85 8.49
C ALA A 69 -10.20 -19.58 8.59
N VAL A 70 -10.64 -18.90 9.65
CA VAL A 70 -12.04 -18.55 9.85
C VAL A 70 -12.48 -17.41 8.94
N THR A 71 -13.71 -17.48 8.42
CA THR A 71 -14.28 -16.38 7.64
C THR A 71 -14.79 -15.27 8.55
N LEU A 72 -14.72 -14.01 8.09
CA LEU A 72 -15.29 -12.86 8.82
C LEU A 72 -16.80 -13.02 9.04
N GLY A 73 -17.52 -13.65 8.10
CA GLY A 73 -18.95 -13.92 8.24
C GLY A 73 -19.24 -14.91 9.39
N ALA A 74 -18.44 -15.96 9.53
CA ALA A 74 -18.58 -16.91 10.64
C ALA A 74 -18.26 -16.26 11.99
N LEU A 75 -17.17 -15.46 12.06
CA LEU A 75 -16.85 -14.70 13.28
C LEU A 75 -17.96 -13.73 13.66
N ARG A 76 -18.55 -13.02 12.69
CA ARG A 76 -19.64 -12.07 12.93
C ARG A 76 -20.86 -12.77 13.52
N LYS A 77 -21.28 -13.90 12.93
CA LYS A 77 -22.40 -14.70 13.43
C LYS A 77 -22.19 -15.18 14.88
N VAL A 78 -20.97 -15.60 15.22
CA VAL A 78 -20.64 -16.03 16.58
C VAL A 78 -20.57 -14.85 17.55
N ALA A 79 -20.01 -13.71 17.11
CA ALA A 79 -19.98 -12.49 17.91
C ALA A 79 -21.39 -12.03 18.28
N GLU A 80 -22.32 -11.99 17.32
CA GLU A 80 -23.72 -11.65 17.55
C GLU A 80 -24.37 -12.58 18.59
N ALA A 81 -24.13 -13.89 18.51
CA ALA A 81 -24.64 -14.85 19.49
C ALA A 81 -24.04 -14.66 20.90
N LEU A 82 -22.83 -14.10 20.99
CA LEU A 82 -22.17 -13.73 22.25
C LEU A 82 -22.53 -12.30 22.71
N ASN A 83 -23.48 -11.63 22.06
CA ASN A 83 -23.80 -10.21 22.26
C ASN A 83 -22.56 -9.29 22.13
N CYS A 84 -21.68 -9.65 21.20
CA CYS A 84 -20.46 -8.92 20.86
C CYS A 84 -20.54 -8.40 19.43
N GLU A 85 -19.76 -7.35 19.14
CA GLU A 85 -19.62 -6.83 17.78
C GLU A 85 -18.25 -7.22 17.20
N LEU A 86 -18.24 -7.71 15.95
CA LEU A 86 -16.99 -7.94 15.23
C LEU A 86 -16.50 -6.63 14.60
N VAL A 87 -15.44 -6.08 15.18
CA VAL A 87 -14.74 -4.90 14.67
C VAL A 87 -13.51 -5.34 13.87
N TYR A 88 -13.40 -4.93 12.59
CA TYR A 88 -12.28 -5.26 11.72
C TYR A 88 -11.69 -4.01 11.05
N ALA A 89 -10.37 -3.97 10.89
CA ALA A 89 -9.66 -2.88 10.24
C ALA A 89 -8.45 -3.39 9.47
N LEU A 90 -8.15 -2.77 8.33
CA LEU A 90 -6.89 -2.93 7.61
C LEU A 90 -6.02 -1.72 7.90
N VAL A 91 -4.85 -1.94 8.47
CA VAL A 91 -3.87 -0.88 8.78
C VAL A 91 -2.53 -1.18 8.11
N PRO A 92 -1.76 -0.17 7.71
CA PRO A 92 -0.40 -0.39 7.23
C PRO A 92 0.47 -1.07 8.30
N LYS A 93 1.35 -1.97 7.86
CA LYS A 93 2.27 -2.71 8.74
C LYS A 93 3.33 -1.80 9.33
N ASN A 94 3.90 -2.17 10.49
CA ASN A 94 5.11 -1.59 11.07
C ASN A 94 5.09 -0.05 11.20
N SER A 95 3.95 0.53 11.57
CA SER A 95 3.75 1.99 11.69
C SER A 95 3.97 2.78 10.38
N LEU A 96 3.92 2.11 9.22
CA LEU A 96 3.98 2.77 7.93
C LEU A 96 2.75 3.68 7.74
N THR A 97 2.94 4.74 6.94
CA THR A 97 1.84 5.55 6.40
C THR A 97 1.60 5.16 4.94
N LEU A 98 0.40 5.42 4.42
CA LEU A 98 0.11 5.28 2.99
C LEU A 98 1.06 6.14 2.14
N GLY A 99 1.43 7.32 2.64
CA GLY A 99 2.47 8.15 2.03
C GLY A 99 3.82 7.43 1.90
N ASN A 100 4.24 6.67 2.91
CA ASN A 100 5.46 5.85 2.82
C ASN A 100 5.33 4.75 1.76
N ILE A 101 4.16 4.12 1.64
CA ILE A 101 3.93 3.07 0.62
C ILE A 101 4.07 3.66 -0.79
N ILE A 102 3.47 4.84 -1.03
CA ILE A 102 3.58 5.57 -2.31
C ILE A 102 5.03 5.96 -2.60
N LYS A 103 5.72 6.55 -1.62
CA LYS A 103 7.12 6.96 -1.76
C LYS A 103 8.02 5.77 -2.11
N ARG A 104 7.86 4.64 -1.39
CA ARG A 104 8.63 3.43 -1.65
C ARG A 104 8.38 2.89 -3.06
N ARG A 105 7.14 2.93 -3.53
CA ARG A 105 6.82 2.52 -4.91
C ARG A 105 7.41 3.48 -5.94
N ALA A 106 7.39 4.78 -5.68
CA ALA A 106 8.03 5.78 -6.54
C ALA A 106 9.55 5.58 -6.61
N GLU A 107 10.20 5.26 -5.49
CA GLU A 107 11.63 4.94 -5.43
C GLU A 107 11.99 3.72 -6.27
N GLN A 108 11.19 2.64 -6.18
CA GLN A 108 11.37 1.42 -6.99
C GLN A 108 11.27 1.72 -8.49
N ILE A 109 10.24 2.45 -8.92
CA ILE A 109 10.06 2.81 -10.33
C ILE A 109 11.18 3.73 -10.81
N ALA A 110 11.60 4.69 -9.98
CA ALA A 110 12.71 5.58 -10.33
C ALA A 110 14.01 4.80 -10.51
N GLU A 111 14.28 3.85 -9.61
CA GLU A 111 15.45 2.96 -9.69
C GLU A 111 15.45 2.11 -10.97
N GLU A 112 14.34 1.46 -11.29
CA GLU A 112 14.19 0.66 -12.52
C GLU A 112 14.46 1.50 -13.78
N LYS A 113 13.88 2.71 -13.83
CA LYS A 113 14.05 3.64 -14.96
C LYS A 113 15.49 4.13 -15.10
N ILE A 114 16.10 4.55 -13.99
CA ILE A 114 17.48 5.06 -13.99
C ILE A 114 18.46 3.95 -14.35
N ASN A 115 18.29 2.73 -13.85
CA ASN A 115 19.14 1.59 -14.20
C ASN A 115 19.04 1.25 -15.69
N THR A 116 17.83 1.28 -16.26
CA THR A 116 17.61 1.04 -17.70
C THR A 116 18.33 2.11 -18.54
N VAL A 117 18.17 3.38 -18.19
CA VAL A 117 18.80 4.50 -18.90
C VAL A 117 20.32 4.45 -18.75
N ALA A 118 20.83 4.21 -17.55
CA ALA A 118 22.27 4.11 -17.27
C ALA A 118 22.92 2.98 -18.08
N HIS A 119 22.25 1.82 -18.19
CA HIS A 119 22.72 0.71 -19.01
C HIS A 119 22.83 1.09 -20.49
N LEU A 120 21.79 1.73 -21.05
CA LEU A 120 21.81 2.20 -22.45
C LEU A 120 22.91 3.25 -22.68
N MET A 121 23.05 4.23 -21.77
CA MET A 121 24.06 5.28 -21.87
C MET A 121 25.50 4.74 -21.74
N SER A 122 25.70 3.65 -21.00
CA SER A 122 26.98 2.96 -20.94
C SER A 122 27.37 2.33 -22.28
N LEU A 123 26.39 1.83 -23.05
CA LEU A 123 26.63 1.28 -24.38
C LEU A 123 26.96 2.38 -25.41
N GLU A 124 26.48 3.61 -25.18
CA GLU A 124 26.75 4.79 -26.02
C GLU A 124 28.04 5.55 -25.63
N ALA A 125 28.85 5.00 -24.71
CA ALA A 125 30.04 5.65 -24.14
C ALA A 125 29.75 7.03 -23.49
N GLN A 126 28.52 7.23 -22.99
CA GLN A 126 28.05 8.46 -22.34
C GLN A 126 27.65 8.20 -20.88
N ALA A 127 28.43 7.39 -20.15
CA ALA A 127 28.12 7.06 -18.76
C ALA A 127 28.16 8.32 -17.86
N LEU A 128 27.13 8.50 -17.03
CA LEU A 128 27.10 9.53 -15.99
C LEU A 128 27.85 9.06 -14.73
N SER A 129 28.30 10.02 -13.92
CA SER A 129 28.83 9.70 -12.59
C SER A 129 27.73 9.11 -11.69
N LYS A 130 28.13 8.36 -10.66
CA LYS A 130 27.20 7.75 -9.71
C LYS A 130 26.37 8.82 -9.00
N GLU A 131 26.99 9.95 -8.67
CA GLU A 131 26.35 11.10 -8.01
C GLU A 131 25.24 11.67 -8.89
N ALA A 132 25.50 11.87 -10.19
CA ALA A 132 24.49 12.36 -11.13
C ALA A 132 23.31 11.39 -11.29
N LEU A 133 23.57 10.07 -11.30
CA LEU A 133 22.50 9.05 -11.33
C LEU A 133 21.64 9.08 -10.06
N THR A 134 22.26 9.26 -8.89
CA THR A 134 21.52 9.37 -7.62
C THR A 134 20.65 10.63 -7.56
N GLU A 135 21.14 11.76 -8.07
CA GLU A 135 20.37 13.00 -8.14
C GLU A 135 19.16 12.86 -9.08
N GLN A 136 19.37 12.25 -10.26
CA GLN A 136 18.30 11.93 -11.21
C GLN A 136 17.25 10.98 -10.59
N LYS A 137 17.68 9.94 -9.85
CA LYS A 137 16.78 9.03 -9.12
C LYS A 137 15.93 9.81 -8.10
N HIS A 138 16.55 10.69 -7.32
CA HIS A 138 15.85 11.48 -6.31
C HIS A 138 14.85 12.46 -6.93
N ALA A 139 15.24 13.17 -7.98
CA ALA A 139 14.36 14.08 -8.72
C ALA A 139 13.15 13.36 -9.31
N LEU A 140 13.37 12.20 -9.94
CA LEU A 140 12.30 11.38 -10.50
C LEU A 140 11.37 10.82 -9.42
N THR A 141 11.93 10.36 -8.29
CA THR A 141 11.14 9.90 -7.13
C THR A 141 10.21 10.99 -6.62
N LYS A 142 10.74 12.22 -6.46
CA LYS A 142 9.94 13.37 -6.03
C LYS A 142 8.80 13.66 -7.00
N GLN A 143 9.10 13.71 -8.29
CA GLN A 143 8.09 13.94 -9.33
C GLN A 143 6.98 12.88 -9.33
N LEU A 144 7.36 11.59 -9.20
CA LEU A 144 6.43 10.47 -9.15
C LEU A 144 5.57 10.48 -7.87
N THR A 145 6.12 10.95 -6.75
CA THR A 145 5.40 11.07 -5.49
C THR A 145 4.41 12.24 -5.50
N GLU A 146 4.80 13.39 -6.07
CA GLU A 146 3.95 14.58 -6.15
C GLU A 146 2.80 14.41 -7.15
N ASN A 147 3.07 13.75 -8.28
CA ASN A 147 2.09 13.56 -9.36
C ASN A 147 1.67 12.08 -9.49
N PHE A 148 1.54 11.39 -8.35
CA PHE A 148 1.18 9.98 -8.37
C PHE A 148 -0.21 9.77 -8.97
N ASN A 149 -0.33 8.72 -9.77
CA ASN A 149 -1.59 8.31 -10.39
C ASN A 149 -1.63 6.78 -10.52
N LYS A 150 -2.65 6.24 -11.18
CA LYS A 150 -2.82 4.78 -11.37
C LYS A 150 -1.60 4.07 -11.96
N SER A 151 -0.79 4.75 -12.79
CA SER A 151 0.42 4.20 -13.41
C SER A 151 1.50 3.82 -12.39
N LEU A 152 1.45 4.35 -11.16
CA LEU A 152 2.37 3.98 -10.09
C LEU A 152 2.21 2.49 -9.69
N TRP A 153 1.05 1.90 -9.96
CA TRP A 153 0.71 0.54 -9.54
C TRP A 153 0.60 -0.45 -10.71
N VAL A 154 0.81 0.00 -11.94
CA VAL A 154 0.89 -0.89 -13.11
C VAL A 154 2.28 -1.51 -13.14
N ASN A 155 2.37 -2.83 -13.30
CA ASN A 155 3.64 -3.50 -13.54
C ASN A 155 4.14 -3.08 -14.93
N ASN A 156 5.24 -2.33 -14.99
CA ASN A 156 5.88 -1.98 -16.25
C ASN A 156 6.68 -3.18 -16.77
N GLU A 157 5.98 -4.18 -17.31
CA GLU A 157 6.58 -5.16 -18.21
C GLU A 157 6.67 -4.65 -19.67
N SER A 158 6.25 -3.42 -19.96
CA SER A 158 6.50 -2.81 -21.28
C SER A 158 7.81 -2.01 -21.28
N VAL A 159 8.91 -2.73 -21.16
CA VAL A 159 10.23 -2.29 -21.62
C VAL A 159 10.09 -1.95 -23.12
N GLN A 160 10.12 -0.67 -23.49
CA GLN A 160 10.52 -0.11 -24.81
C GLN A 160 9.89 1.27 -25.13
N GLY A 161 8.74 1.64 -24.55
CA GLY A 161 8.01 2.84 -24.99
C GLY A 161 8.58 4.20 -24.56
N SER A 162 9.36 4.26 -23.48
CA SER A 162 9.81 5.54 -22.88
C SER A 162 11.10 6.10 -23.52
N VAL A 163 11.92 5.25 -24.16
CA VAL A 163 13.19 5.66 -24.79
C VAL A 163 12.94 6.53 -26.04
N VAL A 164 11.81 6.31 -26.72
CA VAL A 164 11.45 7.06 -27.94
C VAL A 164 11.15 8.53 -27.65
N LEU A 165 10.54 8.84 -26.50
CA LEU A 165 10.17 10.22 -26.13
C LEU A 165 11.38 11.07 -25.71
N PHE A 166 12.41 10.45 -25.13
CA PHE A 166 13.63 11.18 -24.73
C PHE A 166 14.53 11.48 -25.93
N ASN A 167 14.63 10.54 -26.89
CA ASN A 167 15.44 10.72 -28.10
C ASN A 167 14.81 11.69 -29.12
N ALA A 168 13.47 11.83 -29.13
CA ALA A 168 12.79 12.77 -30.04
C ALA A 168 13.01 14.26 -29.68
N LYS A 169 13.25 14.60 -28.40
CA LYS A 169 13.46 15.99 -27.95
C LYS A 169 14.89 16.51 -28.15
N LYS A 170 15.88 15.66 -28.42
CA LYS A 170 17.30 16.05 -28.55
C LYS A 170 17.73 16.51 -29.95
N LYS A 171 16.87 16.46 -30.97
CA LYS A 171 17.21 16.84 -32.36
C LYS A 171 17.05 18.33 -32.72
N GLN A 172 16.92 19.26 -31.77
CA GLN A 172 16.83 20.70 -32.07
C GLN A 172 17.89 21.53 -31.33
N HIS A 173 18.57 22.39 -32.11
CA HIS A 173 19.74 23.19 -31.75
C HIS A 173 19.48 24.13 -30.54
N PRO A 174 20.44 24.27 -29.59
CA PRO A 174 20.30 25.02 -28.34
C PRO A 174 19.78 26.48 -28.42
N SER A 175 19.96 27.18 -29.55
CA SER A 175 19.53 28.59 -29.66
C SER A 175 18.02 28.78 -29.87
N LYS A 176 17.27 27.74 -30.26
CA LYS A 176 15.81 27.80 -30.45
C LYS A 176 15.01 27.44 -29.19
N ILE A 177 15.64 26.78 -28.21
CA ILE A 177 15.00 26.34 -26.96
C ILE A 177 14.67 27.53 -26.05
N ALA A 178 15.54 28.56 -26.00
CA ALA A 178 15.31 29.75 -25.19
C ALA A 178 14.08 30.57 -25.65
N LYS A 179 13.90 30.75 -26.96
CA LYS A 179 12.75 31.49 -27.52
C LYS A 179 11.43 30.70 -27.49
N SER A 180 11.48 29.37 -27.46
CA SER A 180 10.26 28.54 -27.39
C SER A 180 9.70 28.40 -25.97
N LEU A 181 10.56 28.43 -24.95
CA LEU A 181 10.15 28.37 -23.55
C LEU A 181 9.50 29.69 -23.10
N GLU A 182 9.99 30.84 -23.57
CA GLU A 182 9.43 32.16 -23.27
C GLU A 182 8.00 32.33 -23.84
N ASN A 183 7.75 31.82 -25.05
CA ASN A 183 6.42 31.91 -25.68
C ASN A 183 5.40 30.89 -25.15
N SER A 184 5.84 29.78 -24.55
CA SER A 184 4.94 28.77 -23.98
C SER A 184 4.51 29.09 -22.54
N LEU A 185 5.24 29.96 -21.83
CA LEU A 185 4.91 30.41 -20.47
C LEU A 185 4.01 31.65 -20.45
N LEU A 186 3.81 32.32 -21.59
CA LEU A 186 3.01 33.55 -21.71
C LEU A 186 1.61 33.36 -22.33
N ARG A 187 1.16 32.13 -22.60
CA ARG A 187 -0.22 31.87 -23.05
C ARG A 187 -0.94 30.91 -22.11
N LYS A 188 -1.63 31.53 -21.14
CA LYS A 188 -2.77 31.10 -20.31
C LYS A 188 -2.88 29.62 -19.94
#